data_AF-A0AA44YHE3-F1
#
_entry.id   AF-A0AA44YHE3-F1
#
_cell.length_a   1.000
_cell.length_b   1.000
_cell.length_c   1.000
_cell.angle_alpha   90.00
_cell.angle_beta   90.00
_cell.angle_gamma   90.00
#
_symmetry.space_group_name_H-M   'P 1'
#
loop_
_entity.id
_entity.type
_entity.pdbx_description
1 polymer ?
#
loop_
_entity_poly.entity_id
_entity_poly.type
_entity_poly.pdbx_seq_one_letter_code
_entity_poly.pdbx_strand_id
1 'polypeptide(L)' 'MTTASELISRDLLEWDNLQKRYWNASSLPRAERFKHNPKRKQYRRDRVLIRLLKLNIDAARNRIARGMHDTND' A
#
# COMPACT_ATOMS: atom_id res chain seq x y z
N MET A 1 3.88 16.56 -6.71
CA MET A 1 3.51 15.17 -6.36
C MET A 1 3.52 14.35 -7.63
N THR A 2 3.93 13.07 -7.60
CA THR A 2 3.97 12.24 -8.82
C THR A 2 2.63 11.56 -9.05
N THR A 3 2.23 11.34 -10.31
CA THR A 3 0.99 10.63 -10.70
C THR A 3 0.85 9.26 -10.01
N ALA A 4 1.97 8.57 -9.75
CA ALA A 4 1.98 7.32 -8.99
C ALA A 4 1.50 7.50 -7.54
N SER A 5 1.89 8.59 -6.88
CA SER A 5 1.45 8.90 -5.51
C SER A 5 -0.05 9.13 -5.44
N GLU A 6 -0.63 9.83 -6.42
CA GLU A 6 -2.07 10.10 -6.48
C GLU A 6 -2.88 8.80 -6.68
N LEU A 7 -2.39 7.89 -7.51
CA LEU A 7 -2.99 6.57 -7.71
C LEU A 7 -2.95 5.75 -6.42
N ILE A 8 -1.83 5.74 -5.71
CA ILE A 8 -1.71 5.05 -4.40
C ILE A 8 -2.71 5.63 -3.40
N SER A 9 -2.76 6.96 -3.27
CA SER A 9 -3.64 7.64 -2.32
C SER A 9 -5.10 7.36 -2.62
N ARG A 10 -5.51 7.41 -3.89
CA ARG A 10 -6.89 7.10 -4.30
C ARG A 10 -7.27 5.65 -3.97
N ASP A 11 -6.36 4.71 -4.15
CA ASP A 11 -6.62 3.29 -3.88
C ASP A 11 -6.73 3.01 -2.38
N LEU A 12 -5.94 3.71 -1.56
CA LEU A 12 -6.06 3.66 -0.11
C LEU A 12 -7.40 4.24 0.37
N LEU A 13 -7.83 5.37 -0.20
CA LEU A 13 -9.11 5.99 0.10
C LEU A 13 -10.30 5.10 -0.31
N GLU A 14 -10.24 4.45 -1.48
CA GLU A 14 -11.29 3.51 -1.91
C GLU A 14 -11.40 2.33 -0.94
N TRP A 15 -10.26 1.77 -0.53
CA TRP A 15 -10.22 0.66 0.43
C TRP A 15 -10.79 1.07 1.80
N ASP A 16 -10.40 2.23 2.33
CA ASP A 16 -10.86 2.71 3.63
C ASP A 16 -12.36 2.95 3.64
N ASN A 17 -12.89 3.58 2.58
CA ASN A 17 -14.32 3.79 2.42
C ASN A 17 -15.10 2.46 2.37
N LEU A 18 -14.54 1.46 1.69
CA LEU A 18 -15.16 0.14 1.58
C LEU A 18 -15.17 -0.59 2.95
N GLN A 19 -14.07 -0.49 3.71
CA GLN A 19 -14.01 -1.01 5.07
C GLN A 19 -15.04 -0.32 5.97
N LYS A 20 -15.09 1.01 5.98
CA LYS A 20 -16.06 1.78 6.78
C LYS A 20 -17.49 1.37 6.48
N ARG A 21 -17.85 1.24 5.20
CA ARG A 21 -19.17 0.76 4.77
C ARG A 21 -19.45 -0.64 5.31
N TYR A 22 -18.50 -1.56 5.16
CA TYR A 22 -18.65 -2.93 5.65
C TYR A 22 -18.85 -2.99 7.18
N TRP A 23 -18.00 -2.31 7.95
CA TRP A 23 -18.08 -2.31 9.40
C TRP A 23 -19.34 -1.63 9.94
N ASN A 24 -19.83 -0.60 9.25
CA ASN A 24 -21.04 0.11 9.64
C ASN A 24 -22.32 -0.64 9.26
N ALA A 25 -22.35 -1.28 8.08
CA ALA A 25 -23.56 -1.95 7.56
C ALA A 25 -23.68 -3.43 7.98
N SER A 26 -22.58 -4.06 8.40
CA SER A 26 -22.60 -5.48 8.77
C SER A 26 -23.42 -5.70 10.04
N SER A 27 -24.38 -6.62 10.02
CA SER A 27 -25.07 -7.10 11.23
C SER A 27 -24.36 -8.30 11.88
N LEU A 28 -23.30 -8.82 11.25
CA LEU A 28 -22.59 -10.01 11.73
C LEU A 28 -21.91 -9.78 13.09
N PRO A 29 -21.80 -10.82 13.93
CA PRO A 29 -20.93 -10.84 15.11
C PRO A 29 -19.47 -10.55 14.73
N ARG A 30 -18.68 -10.02 15.69
CA ARG A 30 -17.31 -9.53 15.43
C ARG A 30 -16.40 -10.58 14.76
N ALA A 31 -16.43 -11.82 15.21
CA ALA A 31 -15.62 -12.90 14.65
C ALA A 31 -15.98 -13.21 13.18
N GLU A 32 -17.28 -13.22 12.86
CA GLU A 32 -17.77 -13.43 11.50
C GLU A 32 -17.47 -12.23 10.60
N ARG A 33 -17.51 -11.00 11.14
CA ARG A 33 -17.09 -9.80 10.40
C ARG A 33 -15.64 -9.91 9.93
N PHE A 34 -14.74 -10.44 10.75
CA PHE A 34 -13.36 -10.65 10.32
C PHE A 34 -13.24 -11.70 9.23
N LYS A 35 -14.01 -12.80 9.33
CA LYS A 35 -14.02 -13.88 8.32
C LYS A 35 -14.54 -13.40 6.96
N HIS A 36 -15.57 -12.56 6.97
CA HIS A 36 -16.24 -12.05 5.77
C HIS A 36 -15.74 -10.66 5.34
N ASN A 37 -14.63 -10.20 5.91
CA ASN A 37 -14.08 -8.89 5.61
C ASN A 37 -13.73 -8.79 4.11
N PRO A 38 -14.22 -7.78 3.39
CA PRO A 38 -13.92 -7.63 1.98
C PRO A 38 -12.43 -7.43 1.74
N LYS A 39 -11.90 -8.17 0.78
CA LYS A 39 -10.50 -8.08 0.37
C LYS A 39 -10.27 -6.80 -0.42
N ARG A 40 -9.07 -6.23 -0.26
CA ARG A 40 -8.62 -5.12 -1.11
C ARG A 40 -8.67 -5.58 -2.58
N LYS A 41 -9.28 -4.76 -3.44
CA LYS A 41 -9.27 -5.01 -4.89
C LYS A 41 -7.82 -5.09 -5.36
N GLN A 42 -7.50 -6.15 -6.10
CA GLN A 42 -6.18 -6.33 -6.70
C GLN A 42 -6.26 -5.87 -8.15
N TYR A 43 -5.84 -4.64 -8.43
CA TYR A 43 -5.78 -4.16 -9.80
C TYR A 43 -4.47 -4.63 -10.46
N ARG A 44 -4.50 -4.91 -11.78
CA ARG A 44 -3.27 -5.31 -12.52
C ARG A 44 -2.16 -4.26 -12.41
N ARG A 45 -2.53 -2.97 -12.34
CA ARG A 45 -1.62 -1.84 -12.13
C ARG A 45 -0.87 -1.90 -10.79
N ASP A 46 -1.45 -2.53 -9.77
CA ASP A 46 -0.84 -2.62 -8.44
C ASP A 46 0.44 -3.45 -8.48
N ARG A 47 0.53 -4.46 -9.37
CA ARG A 47 1.76 -5.23 -9.58
C ARG A 47 2.89 -4.36 -10.13
N VAL A 48 2.57 -3.49 -11.09
CA VAL A 48 3.53 -2.56 -11.69
C VAL A 48 3.93 -1.51 -10.65
N LEU A 49 2.96 -0.97 -9.92
CA LEU A 49 3.19 0.04 -8.88
C LEU A 49 4.05 -0.50 -7.74
N ILE A 50 3.77 -1.71 -7.24
CA ILE A 50 4.60 -2.41 -6.26
C ILE A 50 6.02 -2.62 -6.78
N ARG A 51 6.16 -2.99 -8.05
CA ARG A 51 7.48 -3.17 -8.67
C ARG A 51 8.25 -1.85 -8.76
N LEU A 52 7.59 -0.77 -9.18
CA LEU A 52 8.18 0.58 -9.21
C LEU A 52 8.58 1.05 -7.81
N LEU A 53 7.73 0.81 -6.81
CA LEU A 53 8.01 1.17 -5.42
C LEU A 53 9.23 0.41 -4.90
N LYS A 54 9.31 -0.91 -5.15
CA LYS A 54 10.47 -1.73 -4.80
C LYS A 54 11.75 -1.20 -5.45
N LEU A 55 11.73 -0.94 -6.75
CA LEU A 55 12.89 -0.40 -7.48
C LEU A 55 13.36 0.95 -6.89
N ASN A 56 12.43 1.84 -6.53
CA ASN A 56 12.76 3.11 -5.91
C ASN A 56 13.35 2.93 -4.50
N ILE A 57 12.78 2.04 -3.69
CA ILE A 57 13.29 1.73 -2.35
C ILE A 57 14.69 1.09 -2.42
N ASP A 58 14.91 0.16 -3.34
CA ASP A 58 16.20 -0.50 -3.54
C ASP A 58 17.26 0.51 -4.02
N ALA A 59 16.88 1.41 -4.95
CA ALA A 59 17.75 2.50 -5.37
C ALA A 59 18.11 3.45 -4.21
N ALA A 60 17.14 3.79 -3.35
CA ALA A 60 17.38 4.61 -2.17
C ALA A 60 18.29 3.90 -1.15
N ARG A 61 18.05 2.61 -0.88
CA ARG A 61 18.90 1.77 -0.04
C ARG A 61 20.34 1.74 -0.54
N ASN A 62 20.54 1.55 -1.84
CA ASN A 62 21.89 1.51 -2.43
C ASN A 62 22.60 2.87 -2.39
N ARG A 63 21.86 3.99 -2.36
CA ARG A 63 22.45 5.32 -2.15
C ARG A 63 22.88 5.51 -0.69
N ILE A 64 22.02 5.11 0.26
CA ILE A 64 22.33 5.18 1.70
C ILE A 64 23.53 4.29 2.02
N ALA A 65 23.56 3.05 1.52
CA ALA A 65 24.65 2.11 1.74
C ALA A 65 25.99 2.64 1.23
N ARG A 66 26.00 3.32 0.06
CA ARG A 66 27.20 3.97 -0.47
C ARG A 66 27.61 5.19 0.34
N GLY A 67 26.66 6.07 0.68
CA GLY A 67 26.94 7.24 1.51
C GLY A 67 27.41 6.92 2.94
N MET A 68 27.09 5.73 3.47
CA MET A 68 27.62 5.24 4.76
C MET A 68 29.02 4.63 4.67
N HIS A 69 29.45 4.23 3.46
CA HIS A 69 30.81 3.74 3.24
C HIS A 69 31.82 4.90 3.20
N ASP A 70 31.42 6.04 2.62
CA ASP A 70 32.30 7.21 2.45
C ASP A 70 32.56 8.02 3.74
N THR A 71 31.84 7.72 4.84
CA THR A 71 31.98 8.44 6.13
C THR A 71 32.84 7.70 7.16
N ASN A 72 33.39 6.53 6.82
CA ASN A 72 34.18 5.69 7.73
C ASN A 72 35.68 5.59 7.33
N ASP A 73 36.12 6.37 6.34
CA ASP A 73 37.53 6.59 5.99
C ASP A 73 37.98 7.99 6.49
#